data_AF-A0A520ZYX2-F1
#
_entry.id   AF-A0A520ZYX2-F1
#
_cell.length_a   1.000
_cell.length_b   1.000
_cell.length_c   1.000
_cell.angle_alpha   90.00
_cell.angle_beta   90.00
_cell.angle_gamma   90.00
#
_symmetry.space_group_name_H-M   'P 1'
#
loop_
_entity.id
_entity.type
_entity.pdbx_description
1 polymer ?
#
loop_
_entity_poly.entity_id
_entity_poly.type
_entity_poly.pdbx_seq_one_letter_code
_entity_poly.pdbx_strand_id
1 'polypeptide(L)' 'MQITTCSERPLITPCGLERFDYQLDPYIGCAHYCSYCNVLREAETDWRREVRIHHDIEGQLALELLEDLSECAATIWI' A
#
# COMPACT_ATOMS: atom_id res chain seq x y z
N MET A 1 -7.98 -18.56 -7.81
CA MET A 1 -7.54 -17.24 -7.36
C MET A 1 -8.50 -16.21 -7.94
N GLN A 2 -9.10 -15.37 -7.10
CA GLN A 2 -9.93 -14.25 -7.49
C GLN A 2 -9.15 -12.95 -7.27
N ILE A 3 -9.36 -11.99 -8.16
CA ILE A 3 -8.83 -10.64 -8.03
C ILE A 3 -10.03 -9.72 -7.81
N THR A 4 -10.00 -8.99 -6.71
CA THR A 4 -11.07 -8.09 -6.27
C THR A 4 -10.47 -6.72 -5.95
N THR A 5 -11.31 -5.71 -5.76
CA THR A 5 -10.85 -4.37 -5.38
C THR A 5 -10.74 -4.25 -3.87
N CYS A 6 -9.69 -3.60 -3.37
CA CYS A 6 -9.59 -3.25 -1.95
C CYS A 6 -10.54 -2.10 -1.59
N SER A 7 -10.79 -1.94 -0.28
CA SER A 7 -11.39 -0.70 0.23
C SER A 7 -10.43 0.47 0.01
N GLU A 8 -10.95 1.70 0.00
CA GLU A 8 -10.14 2.91 0.04
C GLU A 8 -9.12 2.83 1.19
N ARG A 9 -7.85 2.97 0.83
CA ARG A 9 -6.68 2.92 1.72
C ARG A 9 -5.47 3.51 0.97
N PRO A 10 -4.48 4.10 1.66
CA PRO A 10 -3.30 4.67 1.01
C PRO A 10 -2.50 3.65 0.19
N LEU A 11 -1.90 4.09 -0.92
CA LEU A 11 -0.89 3.34 -1.66
C LEU A 11 0.51 3.54 -1.07
N ILE A 12 0.79 4.74 -0.58
CA ILE A 12 2.03 5.10 0.11
C ILE A 12 1.83 4.92 1.61
N THR A 13 2.65 4.09 2.24
CA THR A 13 2.66 3.93 3.71
C THR A 13 4.08 4.07 4.26
N PRO A 14 4.27 4.46 5.54
CA PRO A 14 5.59 4.50 6.14
C PRO A 14 6.28 3.14 6.08
N CYS A 15 7.55 3.10 5.71
CA CYS A 15 8.33 1.88 5.67
C CYS A 15 9.15 1.71 6.95
N GLY A 16 9.12 0.51 7.52
CA GLY A 16 9.91 0.18 8.71
C GLY A 16 11.36 -0.24 8.40
N LEU A 17 11.77 -0.26 7.13
CA LEU A 17 13.12 -0.68 6.73
C LEU A 17 14.09 0.50 6.82
N GLU A 18 15.28 0.23 7.36
CA GLU A 18 16.32 1.25 7.43
C GLU A 18 16.62 1.82 6.04
N ARG A 19 16.68 3.16 5.95
CA ARG A 19 16.93 3.93 4.71
C ARG A 19 15.75 3.99 3.73
N PHE A 20 14.58 3.52 4.11
CA PHE A 20 13.35 3.68 3.34
C PHE A 20 12.30 4.34 4.23
N ASP A 21 11.90 5.56 3.89
CA ASP A 21 10.89 6.28 4.66
C ASP A 21 9.47 5.82 4.30
N TYR A 22 9.28 5.35 3.06
CA TYR A 22 7.98 4.96 2.51
C TYR A 22 8.05 3.69 1.67
N GLN A 23 6.93 2.98 1.59
CA GLN A 23 6.71 1.83 0.71
C GLN A 23 5.45 2.02 -0.13
N LEU A 24 5.40 1.31 -1.26
CA LEU A 24 4.25 1.24 -2.13
C LEU A 24 3.60 -0.13 -2.01
N ASP A 25 2.32 -0.17 -1.69
CA ASP A 25 1.52 -1.39 -1.51
C ASP A 25 0.47 -1.52 -2.62
N PRO A 26 0.83 -1.96 -3.84
CA PRO A 26 -0.08 -1.96 -4.99
C PRO A 26 -1.19 -3.02 -4.92
N TYR A 27 -1.07 -4.00 -4.02
CA TYR A 27 -2.06 -5.05 -3.80
C TYR A 27 -1.99 -5.59 -2.38
N ILE A 28 -3.08 -6.20 -1.90
CA ILE A 28 -3.17 -6.85 -0.60
C ILE A 28 -3.30 -8.36 -0.76
N GLY A 29 -2.32 -9.05 -0.18
CA GLY A 29 -2.28 -10.49 -0.05
C GLY A 29 -1.43 -11.20 -1.08
N CYS A 30 -1.11 -12.47 -0.81
CA CYS A 30 -0.22 -13.26 -1.66
C CYS A 30 -0.65 -14.73 -1.69
N ALA A 31 -0.77 -15.29 -2.90
CA ALA A 31 -1.20 -16.66 -3.15
C ALA A 31 -0.27 -17.73 -2.54
N HIS A 32 0.98 -17.37 -2.27
CA HIS A 32 2.01 -18.32 -1.86
C HIS A 32 1.79 -18.88 -0.45
N TYR A 33 1.05 -18.17 0.41
CA TYR A 33 0.70 -18.62 1.76
C TYR A 33 1.90 -19.18 2.55
N CYS A 34 3.04 -18.47 2.49
CA CYS A 34 4.26 -18.92 3.14
C CYS A 34 4.05 -18.99 4.66
N SER A 35 4.48 -20.09 5.28
CA SER A 35 4.38 -20.26 6.75
C SER A 35 5.17 -19.23 7.54
N TYR A 36 6.18 -18.60 6.92
CA TYR A 36 7.02 -17.55 7.46
C TYR A 36 6.58 -16.13 7.04
N CYS A 37 5.41 -15.98 6.43
CA CYS A 37 4.92 -14.68 6.00
C CYS A 37 4.50 -13.83 7.21
N ASN A 38 5.28 -12.79 7.50
CA ASN A 38 5.08 -11.94 8.68
C ASN A 38 3.72 -11.22 8.68
N VAL A 39 3.15 -10.94 7.51
CA VAL A 39 1.86 -10.25 7.34
C VAL A 39 0.67 -11.20 7.22
N LEU A 40 0.89 -12.53 7.18
CA LEU A 40 -0.19 -13.50 7.01
C LEU A 40 -1.16 -13.52 8.20
N ARG A 41 -0.67 -13.21 9.41
CA ARG A 41 -1.50 -13.06 10.62
C ARG A 41 -2.49 -11.91 10.52
N GLU A 42 -2.18 -10.90 9.70
CA GLU A 42 -2.98 -9.69 9.49
C GLU A 42 -3.85 -9.81 8.23
N ALA A 43 -3.94 -11.02 7.64
CA ALA A 43 -4.72 -11.24 6.44
C ALA A 43 -6.21 -10.98 6.67
N GLU A 44 -6.74 -9.97 5.98
CA GLU A 44 -8.17 -9.61 6.00
C GLU A 44 -9.05 -10.63 5.25
N THR A 45 -8.47 -11.44 4.36
CA THR A 45 -9.15 -12.43 3.51
C THR A 45 -8.31 -13.71 3.40
N ASP A 46 -8.91 -14.80 2.91
CA ASP A 46 -8.15 -16.02 2.61
C ASP A 46 -7.32 -15.81 1.35
N TRP A 47 -6.04 -15.43 1.52
CA TRP A 47 -5.14 -15.11 0.41
C TRP A 47 -4.83 -16.27 -0.54
N ARG A 48 -5.18 -17.51 -0.17
CA ARG A 48 -5.13 -18.65 -1.11
C ARG A 48 -6.22 -18.57 -2.17
N ARG A 49 -7.27 -17.79 -1.90
CA ARG A 49 -8.48 -17.67 -2.72
C ARG A 49 -8.60 -16.29 -3.34
N GLU A 50 -8.15 -15.23 -2.68
CA GLU A 50 -8.38 -13.84 -3.07
C GLU A 50 -7.15 -12.95 -2.84
N VAL A 51 -6.81 -12.13 -3.84
CA VAL A 51 -5.88 -11.00 -3.70
C VAL A 51 -6.63 -9.74 -4.11
N ARG A 52 -6.42 -8.65 -3.38
CA ARG A 52 -7.11 -7.38 -3.62
C ARG A 52 -6.17 -6.37 -4.27
N ILE A 53 -6.66 -5.60 -5.23
CA ILE A 53 -5.92 -4.54 -5.92
C ILE A 53 -6.60 -3.20 -5.73
N HIS A 54 -5.86 -2.11 -5.90
CA HIS A 54 -6.45 -0.78 -6.00
C HIS A 54 -7.13 -0.63 -7.37
N HIS A 55 -8.25 0.10 -7.41
CA HIS A 55 -9.02 0.31 -8.64
C HIS A 55 -8.28 1.21 -9.64
N ASP A 56 -7.63 2.26 -9.16
CA ASP A 56 -6.88 3.24 -9.96
C ASP A 56 -5.58 3.60 -9.24
N ILE A 57 -4.52 2.82 -9.49
CA ILE A 57 -3.22 3.01 -8.84
C ILE A 57 -2.59 4.34 -9.25
N GLU A 58 -2.65 4.69 -10.54
CA GLU A 58 -1.97 5.87 -11.08
C GLU A 58 -2.63 7.16 -10.57
N GLY A 59 -3.96 7.24 -10.65
CA GLY A 59 -4.71 8.40 -10.18
C GLY A 59 -4.56 8.60 -8.67
N GLN A 60 -4.67 7.51 -7.90
CA GLN A 60 -4.51 7.56 -6.45
C GLN A 60 -3.08 7.96 -6.04
N LEU A 61 -2.05 7.36 -6.66
CA LEU A 61 -0.66 7.69 -6.36
C LEU A 61 -0.33 9.15 -6.69
N ALA A 62 -0.85 9.68 -7.81
CA ALA A 62 -0.67 11.08 -8.16
C ALA A 62 -1.28 12.03 -7.13
N LEU A 63 -2.44 11.69 -6.58
CA LEU A 63 -3.08 12.47 -5.51
C LEU A 63 -2.27 12.43 -4.21
N GLU A 64 -1.86 11.24 -3.77
CA GLU A 64 -1.09 11.07 -2.54
C GLU A 64 0.26 11.81 -2.59
N LEU A 65 0.95 11.79 -3.74
CA LEU A 65 2.20 12.56 -3.92
C LEU A 65 1.98 14.08 -3.91
N LEU A 66 0.84 14.56 -4.41
CA LEU A 66 0.52 15.99 -4.38
C LEU A 66 0.20 16.47 -2.96
N GLU A 67 -0.47 15.63 -2.16
CA GLU A 67 -0.74 15.90 -0.74
C GLU A 67 0.57 16.02 0.06
N ASP A 68 1.52 15.09 -0.12
CA ASP A 68 2.84 15.13 0.53
C ASP A 68 3.69 16.35 0.13
N LEU A 69 3.62 16.77 -1.15
CA LEU A 69 4.33 17.96 -1.63
C LEU A 69 3.76 19.26 -1.05
N SER A 70 2.50 19.27 -0.62
CA SER A 70 1.90 20.43 0.04
C SER A 70 2.52 20.70 1.42
N GLU A 71 2.91 19.65 2.15
CA GLU A 71 3.65 19.78 3.42
C GLU A 71 5.10 20.26 3.17
N CYS A 72 5.74 19.80 2.09
CA CYS A 72 7.06 20.28 1.70
C CYS A 72 7.07 21.78 1.36
N ALA A 73 6.05 22.27 0.66
CA ALA A 73 5.94 23.69 0.29
C ALA A 73 5.79 24.63 1.49
N ALA A 74 5.21 24.15 2.60
CA ALA A 74 5.08 24.91 3.84
C ALA A 74 6.42 25.09 4.59
N THR A 75 7.42 24.26 4.28
CA THR A 75 8.73 24.26 4.97
C THR A 75 9.80 25.10 4.25
N ILE A 76 9.54 25.54 3.01
CA ILE A 76 10.49 26.33 2.20
C ILE A 76 10.44 27.84 2.53
N TRP A 77 9.47 28.29 3.34
CA TRP A 77 9.27 29.70 3.73
C TRP A 77 9.66 30.04 5.18
N ILE A 78 10.66 29.35 5.77
CA ILE A 78 11.26 29.72 7.06
C ILE A 78 12.77 29.91 6.89
#